data_AF-A0A6S7AJU6-F1
#
_entry.id   AF-A0A6S7AJU6-F1
#
_cell.length_a   1.000
_cell.length_b   1.000
_cell.length_c   1.000
_cell.angle_alpha   90.00
_cell.angle_beta   90.00
_cell.angle_gamma   90.00
#
_symmetry.space_group_name_H-M   'P 1'
#
loop_
_entity.id
_entity.type
_entity.pdbx_description
1 polymer ?
#
loop_
_entity_poly.entity_id
_entity_poly.type
_entity_poly.pdbx_seq_one_letter_code
_entity_poly.pdbx_strand_id
1 'polypeptide(L)'
;MMQSDTLGLLAAKGVQLKVLSQIFPVLRHEVLGPLSSASLAAAMLRQAPEGTTGEAVQQRCERLAGDLSDMLDESVGVVRELDGWLSDGGAMTSSGDLLHDCRKLMFSHLLLASHGIRWPEQVAHADVQLFSTRYLVLAWLLCLLPLVPAGAQLEVDASEPGVWRARVPEGVPASDKPPAFDPQEIELLASASGWRLERQDRCWSLHLPA
;
A
#
# COMPACT_ATOMS: atom_id res chain seq x y z
N MET A 1 10.41 9.62 32.43
CA MET A 1 10.33 8.53 31.43
C MET A 1 9.02 8.55 30.65
N MET A 2 7.83 8.51 31.27
CA MET A 2 6.53 8.45 30.56
C MET A 2 6.24 9.56 29.53
N GLN A 3 6.73 10.78 29.75
CA GLN A 3 6.47 11.92 28.85
C GLN A 3 7.22 11.80 27.51
N SER A 4 8.40 11.17 27.52
CA SER A 4 9.20 10.90 26.32
C SER A 4 8.55 9.84 25.43
N ASP A 5 7.96 8.81 26.05
CA ASP A 5 7.28 7.73 25.33
C ASP A 5 5.99 8.21 24.65
N THR A 6 5.28 9.16 25.28
CA THR A 6 4.06 9.75 24.70
C THR A 6 4.39 10.63 23.49
N LEU A 7 5.45 11.43 23.56
CA LEU A 7 5.90 12.25 22.44
C LEU A 7 6.37 11.41 21.25
N GLY A 8 7.11 10.32 21.51
CA GLY A 8 7.53 9.37 20.48
C GLY A 8 6.34 8.69 19.79
N LEU A 9 5.33 8.28 20.55
CA LEU A 9 4.11 7.68 19.99
C LEU A 9 3.32 8.66 19.12
N LEU A 10 3.19 9.92 19.56
CA LEU A 10 2.54 10.97 18.77
C LEU A 10 3.31 11.28 17.49
N ALA A 11 4.65 11.31 17.55
CA ALA A 11 5.48 11.49 16.38
C ALA A 11 5.28 10.34 15.37
N ALA A 12 5.28 9.09 15.82
CA ALA A 12 5.00 7.93 14.98
C ALA A 12 3.61 8.01 14.33
N LYS A 13 2.58 8.45 15.06
CA LYS A 13 1.24 8.72 14.51
C LYS A 13 1.25 9.80 13.43
N GLY A 14 2.05 10.86 13.62
CA GLY A 14 2.28 11.88 12.60
C GLY A 14 2.86 11.30 11.31
N VAL A 15 3.86 10.41 11.42
CA VAL A 15 4.43 9.72 10.25
C VAL A 15 3.41 8.78 9.60
N GLN A 16 2.59 8.05 10.37
CA GLN A 16 1.51 7.21 9.83
C GLN A 16 0.52 8.02 8.98
N LEU A 17 0.09 9.20 9.46
CA LEU A 17 -0.76 10.11 8.69
C LEU A 17 -0.06 10.62 7.42
N LYS A 18 1.25 10.88 7.50
CA LYS A 18 2.05 11.25 6.33
C LYS A 18 2.10 10.12 5.31
N VAL A 19 2.27 8.87 5.71
CA VAL A 19 2.16 7.68 4.81
C VAL A 19 0.78 7.63 4.16
N LEU A 20 -0.30 7.79 4.93
CA LEU A 20 -1.66 7.83 4.39
C LEU A 20 -1.80 8.89 3.30
N SER A 21 -1.26 10.09 3.51
CA SER A 21 -1.31 11.15 2.48
C SER A 21 -0.63 10.75 1.16
N GLN A 22 0.42 9.92 1.22
CA GLN A 22 1.15 9.47 0.03
C GLN A 22 0.39 8.37 -0.72
N ILE A 23 -0.32 7.48 -0.03
CA ILE A 23 -1.06 6.37 -0.65
C ILE A 23 -2.54 6.68 -0.89
N PHE A 24 -3.06 7.78 -0.33
CA PHE A 24 -4.46 8.17 -0.47
C PHE A 24 -4.96 8.22 -1.93
N PRO A 25 -4.17 8.66 -2.94
CA PRO A 25 -4.62 8.58 -4.32
C PRO A 25 -4.97 7.16 -4.78
N VAL A 26 -4.21 6.16 -4.32
CA VAL A 26 -4.46 4.74 -4.62
C VAL A 26 -5.71 4.26 -3.90
N LEU A 27 -5.79 4.50 -2.59
CA LEU A 27 -6.97 4.13 -1.78
C LEU A 27 -8.25 4.77 -2.32
N ARG A 28 -8.18 6.04 -2.72
CA ARG A 28 -9.29 6.75 -3.35
C ARG A 28 -9.69 6.08 -4.67
N HIS A 29 -8.72 5.64 -5.47
CA HIS A 29 -9.01 4.96 -6.73
C HIS A 29 -9.67 3.60 -6.49
N GLU A 30 -9.19 2.82 -5.53
CA GLU A 30 -9.80 1.53 -5.13
C GLU A 30 -11.25 1.69 -4.68
N VAL A 31 -11.57 2.78 -3.96
CA VAL A 31 -12.95 3.07 -3.53
C VAL A 31 -13.81 3.58 -4.69
N LEU A 32 -13.29 4.49 -5.51
CA LEU A 32 -14.08 5.15 -6.56
C LEU A 32 -14.29 4.27 -7.79
N GLY A 33 -13.42 3.29 -8.05
CA GLY A 33 -13.50 2.41 -9.22
C GLY A 33 -14.81 1.62 -9.26
N PRO A 34 -15.08 0.76 -8.25
CA PRO A 34 -16.32 -0.01 -8.17
C PRO A 34 -17.58 0.87 -8.15
N LEU A 35 -17.56 2.00 -7.43
CA LEU A 35 -18.68 2.95 -7.40
C LEU A 35 -18.98 3.58 -8.76
N SER A 36 -17.94 3.91 -9.53
CA SER A 36 -18.09 4.47 -10.88
C SER A 36 -18.68 3.44 -11.84
N SER A 37 -18.22 2.18 -11.76
CA SER A 37 -18.75 1.06 -12.54
C SER A 37 -20.20 0.74 -12.18
N ALA A 38 -20.55 0.76 -10.89
CA ALA A 38 -21.93 0.63 -10.41
C ALA A 38 -22.83 1.75 -10.95
N SER A 39 -22.35 3.00 -10.94
CA SER A 39 -23.09 4.14 -11.51
C SER A 39 -23.38 3.96 -13.01
N LEU A 40 -22.40 3.44 -13.77
CA LEU A 40 -22.55 3.12 -15.19
C LEU A 40 -23.56 1.99 -15.41
N ALA A 41 -23.47 0.90 -14.66
CA ALA A 41 -24.43 -0.21 -14.74
C ALA A 41 -25.88 0.26 -14.44
N ALA A 42 -26.06 1.11 -13.42
CA ALA A 42 -27.34 1.73 -13.11
C ALA A 42 -27.85 2.66 -14.22
N ALA A 43 -26.97 3.36 -14.94
CA ALA A 43 -27.34 4.14 -16.12
C ALA A 43 -27.75 3.22 -17.29
N MET A 44 -27.02 2.12 -17.51
CA MET A 44 -27.32 1.13 -18.55
C MET A 44 -28.65 0.39 -18.32
N LEU A 45 -29.05 0.18 -17.06
CA LEU A 45 -30.36 -0.35 -16.68
C LEU A 45 -31.51 0.61 -17.01
N ARG A 46 -31.27 1.92 -16.92
CA ARG A 46 -32.26 2.95 -17.26
C ARG A 46 -32.48 3.11 -18.76
N GLN A 47 -31.59 2.56 -19.59
CA GLN A 47 -31.70 2.58 -21.05
C GLN A 47 -32.13 1.21 -21.57
N ALA A 48 -33.34 1.16 -22.13
CA ALA A 48 -33.81 0.00 -22.88
C ALA A 48 -33.14 0.01 -24.28
N PRO A 49 -32.45 -1.07 -24.70
CA PRO A 49 -31.88 -1.12 -26.03
C PRO A 49 -32.99 -1.14 -27.09
N GLU A 50 -32.85 -0.31 -28.12
CA GLU A 50 -33.78 -0.26 -29.24
C GLU A 50 -33.70 -1.54 -30.08
N GLY A 51 -34.84 -2.12 -30.45
CA GLY A 51 -34.91 -3.29 -31.34
C GLY A 51 -34.68 -4.66 -30.67
N THR A 52 -34.52 -4.74 -29.35
CA THR A 52 -34.44 -6.01 -28.61
C THR A 52 -35.80 -6.56 -28.20
N THR A 53 -35.95 -7.88 -28.19
CA THR A 53 -37.15 -8.56 -27.68
C THR A 53 -37.30 -8.36 -26.16
N GLY A 54 -38.53 -8.33 -25.65
CA GLY A 54 -38.79 -8.12 -24.21
C GLY A 54 -38.07 -9.12 -23.29
N GLU A 55 -37.93 -10.36 -23.74
CA GLU A 55 -37.21 -11.41 -23.00
C GLU A 55 -35.69 -11.18 -22.96
N ALA A 56 -35.09 -10.70 -24.07
CA ALA A 56 -33.68 -10.33 -24.12
C ALA A 56 -33.37 -9.10 -23.26
N VAL A 57 -34.30 -8.14 -23.21
CA VAL A 57 -34.21 -6.98 -22.30
C VAL A 57 -34.28 -7.44 -20.84
N GLN A 58 -35.20 -8.34 -20.50
CA GLN A 58 -35.34 -8.87 -19.14
C GLN A 58 -34.07 -9.61 -18.68
N GLN A 59 -33.53 -10.52 -19.49
CA GLN A 59 -32.28 -11.24 -19.16
C GLN A 59 -31.06 -10.31 -19.06
N ARG A 60 -31.01 -9.22 -19.84
CA ARG A 60 -29.98 -8.20 -19.71
C ARG A 60 -30.14 -7.43 -18.39
N CYS A 61 -31.37 -7.04 -18.04
CA CYS A 61 -31.65 -6.32 -16.80
C CYS A 61 -31.29 -7.16 -15.57
N GLU A 62 -31.61 -8.46 -15.57
CA GLU A 62 -31.26 -9.38 -14.48
C GLU A 62 -29.75 -9.51 -14.30
N ARG A 63 -29.00 -9.68 -15.40
CA ARG A 63 -27.52 -9.72 -15.33
C ARG A 63 -26.93 -8.41 -14.83
N LEU A 64 -27.33 -7.28 -15.40
CA LEU A 64 -26.84 -5.96 -14.98
C LEU A 64 -27.21 -5.63 -13.53
N ALA A 65 -28.36 -6.10 -13.05
CA ALA A 65 -28.75 -5.94 -11.65
C ALA A 65 -27.88 -6.80 -10.72
N GLY A 66 -27.54 -8.02 -11.13
CA GLY A 66 -26.56 -8.87 -10.44
C GLY A 66 -25.18 -8.20 -10.38
N ASP A 67 -24.63 -7.81 -11.53
CA ASP A 67 -23.34 -7.12 -11.62
C ASP A 67 -23.32 -5.84 -10.76
N LEU A 68 -24.42 -5.08 -10.76
CA LEU A 68 -24.57 -3.89 -9.92
C LEU A 68 -24.52 -4.22 -8.42
N SER A 69 -25.18 -5.30 -7.99
CA SER A 69 -25.15 -5.74 -6.60
C SER A 69 -23.73 -6.13 -6.19
N ASP A 70 -23.04 -6.91 -7.01
CA ASP A 70 -21.68 -7.37 -6.74
C ASP A 70 -20.71 -6.18 -6.63
N MET A 71 -20.78 -5.21 -7.55
CA MET A 71 -19.95 -3.99 -7.51
C MET A 71 -20.23 -3.11 -6.29
N LEU A 72 -21.50 -3.04 -5.84
CA LEU A 72 -21.86 -2.30 -4.62
C LEU A 72 -21.37 -3.00 -3.36
N ASP A 73 -21.47 -4.33 -3.30
CA ASP A 73 -20.97 -5.12 -2.19
C ASP A 73 -19.44 -5.03 -2.10
N GLU A 74 -18.73 -5.09 -3.23
CA GLU A 74 -17.29 -4.83 -3.32
C GLU A 74 -16.95 -3.41 -2.83
N SER A 75 -17.69 -2.38 -3.27
CA SER A 75 -17.52 -0.99 -2.82
C SER A 75 -17.65 -0.85 -1.30
N VAL A 76 -18.66 -1.51 -0.72
CA VAL A 76 -18.88 -1.51 0.73
C VAL A 76 -17.73 -2.23 1.46
N GLY A 77 -17.24 -3.33 0.90
CA GLY A 77 -16.06 -4.04 1.37
C GLY A 77 -14.84 -3.11 1.47
N VAL A 78 -14.48 -2.47 0.35
CA VAL A 78 -13.34 -1.55 0.28
C VAL A 78 -13.49 -0.39 1.27
N VAL A 79 -14.68 0.20 1.39
CA VAL A 79 -14.93 1.29 2.36
C VAL A 79 -14.75 0.82 3.82
N ARG A 80 -15.15 -0.41 4.15
CA ARG A 80 -14.92 -0.98 5.49
C ARG A 80 -13.44 -1.23 5.76
N GLU A 81 -12.68 -1.64 4.75
CA GLU A 81 -11.24 -1.84 4.85
C GLU A 81 -10.48 -0.53 5.11
N LEU A 82 -11.03 0.63 4.72
CA LEU A 82 -10.44 1.93 5.07
C LEU A 82 -10.37 2.18 6.59
N ASP A 83 -11.32 1.66 7.38
CA ASP A 83 -11.23 1.77 8.85
C ASP A 83 -9.99 1.03 9.38
N GLY A 84 -9.67 -0.09 8.74
CA GLY A 84 -8.46 -0.86 9.01
C GLY A 84 -7.19 -0.06 8.79
N TRP A 85 -7.20 1.08 8.06
CA TRP A 85 -6.08 2.01 7.96
C TRP A 85 -5.94 2.91 9.19
N LEU A 86 -7.04 3.37 9.78
CA LEU A 86 -7.00 4.35 10.87
C LEU A 86 -6.91 3.71 12.26
N SER A 87 -7.46 2.51 12.41
CA SER A 87 -7.59 1.80 13.68
C SER A 87 -6.76 0.51 13.69
N ASP A 88 -6.01 0.28 14.76
CA ASP A 88 -5.29 -0.97 14.96
C ASP A 88 -6.22 -2.02 15.58
N GLY A 89 -6.66 -2.96 14.77
CA GLY A 89 -7.47 -4.11 15.20
C GLY A 89 -6.67 -5.27 15.76
N GLY A 90 -5.33 -5.16 15.87
CA GLY A 90 -4.46 -6.27 16.30
C GLY A 90 -4.35 -7.40 15.26
N ALA A 91 -4.69 -7.12 14.00
CA ALA A 91 -4.62 -8.10 12.93
C ALA A 91 -3.16 -8.50 12.64
N MET A 92 -2.94 -9.80 12.53
CA MET A 92 -1.69 -10.39 12.03
C MET A 92 -1.85 -10.77 10.56
N THR A 93 -0.77 -10.71 9.81
CA THR A 93 -0.73 -11.15 8.42
C THR A 93 0.61 -11.83 8.12
N SER A 94 0.65 -12.64 7.07
CA SER A 94 1.91 -13.22 6.60
C SER A 94 2.78 -12.13 5.97
N SER A 95 4.09 -12.25 6.12
CA SER A 95 5.08 -11.40 5.47
C SER A 95 4.90 -11.31 3.95
N GLY A 96 4.53 -12.43 3.30
CA GLY A 96 4.26 -12.50 1.87
C GLY A 96 3.05 -11.67 1.46
N ASP A 97 1.93 -11.82 2.17
CA ASP A 97 0.71 -11.07 1.89
C ASP A 97 0.91 -9.56 2.11
N LEU A 98 1.61 -9.18 3.19
CA LEU A 98 1.93 -7.78 3.47
C LEU A 98 2.74 -7.14 2.35
N LEU A 99 3.81 -7.81 1.89
CA LEU A 99 4.67 -7.28 0.81
C LEU A 99 3.92 -7.20 -0.52
N HIS A 100 3.02 -8.16 -0.78
CA HIS A 100 2.14 -8.13 -1.95
C HIS A 100 1.17 -6.93 -1.92
N ASP A 101 0.58 -6.63 -0.76
CA ASP A 101 -0.30 -5.47 -0.63
C ASP A 101 0.47 -4.15 -0.70
N CYS A 102 1.66 -4.07 -0.11
CA CYS A 102 2.55 -2.92 -0.28
C CYS A 102 2.91 -2.72 -1.76
N ARG A 103 3.13 -3.80 -2.52
CA ARG A 103 3.38 -3.73 -3.97
C ARG A 103 2.22 -3.10 -4.74
N LYS A 104 0.97 -3.46 -4.42
CA LYS A 104 -0.21 -2.83 -5.03
C LYS A 104 -0.27 -1.34 -4.73
N LEU A 105 -0.05 -0.97 -3.47
CA LEU A 105 -0.11 0.43 -3.01
C LEU A 105 1.00 1.31 -3.62
N MET A 106 2.16 0.74 -3.92
CA MET A 106 3.25 1.47 -4.57
C MET A 106 3.00 1.70 -6.07
N PHE A 107 1.97 1.08 -6.66
CA PHE A 107 1.75 1.13 -8.11
C PHE A 107 1.63 2.56 -8.66
N SER A 108 0.83 3.44 -8.03
CA SER A 108 0.68 4.83 -8.50
C SER A 108 1.96 5.65 -8.40
N HIS A 109 2.83 5.35 -7.43
CA HIS A 109 4.14 6.00 -7.30
C HIS A 109 5.10 5.57 -8.41
N LEU A 110 4.97 4.32 -8.87
CA LEU A 110 5.84 3.75 -9.90
C LEU A 110 5.37 4.03 -11.33
N LEU A 111 4.08 4.28 -11.55
CA LEU A 111 3.49 4.41 -12.89
C LEU A 111 4.10 5.52 -13.76
N LEU A 112 4.52 6.63 -13.14
CA LEU A 112 5.16 7.76 -13.82
C LEU A 112 6.64 7.91 -13.48
N ALA A 113 7.19 7.00 -12.67
CA ALA A 113 8.57 7.08 -12.25
C ALA A 113 9.50 6.43 -13.28
N SER A 114 10.72 6.96 -13.41
CA SER A 114 11.75 6.39 -14.27
C SER A 114 12.48 5.20 -13.62
N HIS A 115 12.14 4.84 -12.39
CA HIS A 115 12.73 3.76 -11.60
C HIS A 115 11.66 2.75 -11.13
N GLY A 116 12.09 1.56 -10.71
CA GLY A 116 11.18 0.51 -10.22
C GLY A 116 11.57 -0.06 -8.86
N ILE A 117 10.80 -1.05 -8.42
CA ILE A 117 11.14 -1.93 -7.28
C ILE A 117 11.18 -3.36 -7.80
N ARG A 118 12.31 -4.05 -7.56
CA ARG A 118 12.42 -5.50 -7.72
C ARG A 118 11.98 -6.17 -6.43
N TRP A 119 10.76 -6.69 -6.46
CA TRP A 119 10.16 -7.40 -5.33
C TRP A 119 10.78 -8.80 -5.16
N PRO A 120 10.86 -9.32 -3.92
CA PRO A 120 11.43 -10.63 -3.66
C PRO A 120 10.58 -11.74 -4.30
N GLU A 121 11.24 -12.71 -4.92
CA GLU A 121 10.58 -13.93 -5.43
C GLU A 121 10.26 -14.94 -4.31
N GLN A 122 11.07 -14.91 -3.25
CA GLN A 122 10.91 -15.74 -2.06
C GLN A 122 10.86 -14.85 -0.82
N VAL A 123 9.86 -15.09 0.01
CA VAL A 123 9.68 -14.38 1.27
C VAL A 123 9.73 -15.42 2.40
N ALA A 124 10.65 -15.25 3.33
CA ALA A 124 10.70 -16.05 4.54
C ALA A 124 9.40 -15.85 5.32
N HIS A 125 8.76 -16.95 5.68
CA HIS A 125 7.49 -16.92 6.39
C HIS A 125 7.67 -16.31 7.80
N ALA A 126 6.89 -15.28 8.10
CA ALA A 126 6.76 -14.69 9.41
C ALA A 126 5.39 -14.02 9.52
N ASP A 127 4.78 -14.12 10.69
CA ASP A 127 3.57 -13.37 11.00
C ASP A 127 3.95 -12.01 11.59
N VAL A 128 3.40 -10.95 11.02
CA VAL A 128 3.68 -9.56 11.41
C VAL A 128 2.39 -8.81 11.69
N GLN A 129 2.46 -7.81 12.56
CA GLN A 129 1.33 -6.92 12.81
C GLN A 129 1.02 -6.12 11.55
N LEU A 130 -0.17 -6.33 10.97
CA LEU A 130 -0.57 -5.70 9.71
C LEU A 130 -0.54 -4.17 9.83
N PHE A 131 -1.17 -3.64 10.90
CA PHE A 131 -1.38 -2.21 11.06
C PHE A 131 -0.07 -1.43 11.07
N SER A 132 0.86 -1.80 11.94
CA SER A 132 2.12 -1.07 12.16
C SER A 132 3.14 -1.35 11.05
N THR A 133 3.24 -2.61 10.60
CA THR A 133 4.27 -3.01 9.63
C THR A 133 4.01 -2.43 8.24
N ARG A 134 2.77 -2.35 7.76
CA ARG A 134 2.49 -1.73 6.45
C ARG A 134 2.93 -0.27 6.39
N TYR A 135 2.75 0.48 7.48
CA TYR A 135 3.17 1.89 7.54
C TYR A 135 4.68 2.01 7.48
N LEU A 136 5.38 1.17 8.23
CA LEU A 136 6.84 1.11 8.23
C LEU A 136 7.37 0.77 6.83
N VAL A 137 6.85 -0.27 6.19
CA VAL A 137 7.30 -0.71 4.85
C VAL A 137 7.05 0.36 3.81
N LEU A 138 5.86 0.96 3.77
CA LEU A 138 5.55 2.00 2.79
C LEU A 138 6.43 3.24 2.98
N ALA A 139 6.61 3.71 4.22
CA ALA A 139 7.50 4.83 4.51
C ALA A 139 8.94 4.51 4.09
N TRP A 140 9.42 3.30 4.39
CA TRP A 140 10.76 2.83 4.05
C TRP A 140 11.00 2.80 2.53
N LEU A 141 10.05 2.26 1.76
CA LEU A 141 10.14 2.25 0.30
C LEU A 141 10.08 3.67 -0.28
N LEU A 142 9.17 4.52 0.20
CA LEU A 142 9.02 5.91 -0.26
C LEU A 142 10.21 6.81 0.14
N CYS A 143 10.94 6.46 1.21
CA CYS A 143 12.20 7.08 1.59
C CYS A 143 13.32 6.75 0.60
N LEU A 144 13.40 5.49 0.18
CA LEU A 144 14.51 4.99 -0.65
C LEU A 144 14.34 5.23 -2.15
N LEU A 145 13.10 5.23 -2.66
CA LEU A 145 12.83 5.37 -4.09
C LEU A 145 13.53 6.56 -4.75
N PRO A 146 13.50 7.78 -4.21
CA PRO A 146 14.18 8.94 -4.81
C PRO A 146 15.69 8.76 -4.99
N LEU A 147 16.32 7.87 -4.22
CA LEU A 147 17.75 7.56 -4.30
C LEU A 147 18.10 6.63 -5.47
N VAL A 148 17.09 5.98 -6.06
CA VAL A 148 17.29 5.04 -7.17
C VAL A 148 17.56 5.82 -8.46
N PRO A 149 18.64 5.53 -9.21
CA PRO A 149 18.91 6.11 -10.52
C PRO A 149 17.83 5.80 -11.56
N ALA A 150 17.71 6.67 -12.57
CA ALA A 150 16.76 6.46 -13.66
C ALA A 150 17.07 5.18 -14.43
N GLY A 151 16.05 4.37 -14.71
CA GLY A 151 16.15 3.06 -15.36
C GLY A 151 16.59 1.92 -14.43
N ALA A 152 16.95 2.21 -13.18
CA ALA A 152 17.34 1.21 -12.20
C ALA A 152 16.16 0.79 -11.29
N GLN A 153 16.39 -0.23 -10.46
CA GLN A 153 15.39 -0.77 -9.55
C GLN A 153 15.93 -0.86 -8.12
N LEU A 154 15.11 -0.48 -7.14
CA LEU A 154 15.35 -0.80 -5.73
C LEU A 154 15.18 -2.31 -5.54
N GLU A 155 16.22 -3.01 -5.07
CA GLU A 155 16.10 -4.44 -4.80
C GLU A 155 15.61 -4.69 -3.38
N VAL A 156 14.46 -5.34 -3.24
CA VAL A 156 13.93 -5.77 -1.93
C VAL A 156 14.17 -7.27 -1.77
N ASP A 157 14.81 -7.64 -0.66
CA ASP A 157 15.14 -9.01 -0.32
C ASP A 157 14.54 -9.34 1.05
N ALA A 158 13.68 -10.34 1.08
CA ALA A 158 13.01 -10.84 2.28
C ALA A 158 13.19 -12.36 2.42
N SER A 159 14.22 -12.93 1.80
CA SER A 159 14.49 -14.37 1.78
C SER A 159 15.07 -14.89 3.11
N GLU A 160 15.67 -14.00 3.92
CA GLU A 160 16.22 -14.34 5.23
C GLU A 160 15.14 -14.18 6.34
N PRO A 161 14.96 -15.20 7.20
CA PRO A 161 14.06 -15.08 8.35
C PRO A 161 14.47 -13.92 9.26
N GLY A 162 13.49 -13.08 9.62
CA GLY A 162 13.71 -12.01 10.59
C GLY A 162 14.34 -10.73 10.03
N VAL A 163 14.74 -10.68 8.74
CA VAL A 163 15.39 -9.50 8.15
C VAL A 163 14.89 -9.22 6.75
N TRP A 164 14.44 -7.99 6.51
CA TRP A 164 14.13 -7.47 5.17
C TRP A 164 15.16 -6.42 4.78
N ARG A 165 15.68 -6.48 3.56
CA ARG A 165 16.72 -5.58 3.06
C ARG A 165 16.26 -4.86 1.80
N ALA A 166 16.63 -3.60 1.67
CA ALA A 166 16.50 -2.84 0.44
C ALA A 166 17.88 -2.35 0.01
N ARG A 167 18.28 -2.69 -1.21
CA ARG A 167 19.55 -2.29 -1.80
C ARG A 167 19.31 -1.23 -2.87
N VAL A 168 19.91 -0.06 -2.68
CA VAL A 168 19.88 1.03 -3.65
C VAL A 168 21.03 0.80 -4.64
N PRO A 169 20.75 0.70 -5.95
CA PRO A 169 21.79 0.46 -6.95
C PRO A 169 22.74 1.65 -7.07
N GLU A 170 23.96 1.40 -7.55
CA GLU A 170 24.94 2.46 -7.76
C GLU A 170 24.48 3.42 -8.88
N GLY A 171 24.71 4.72 -8.70
CA GLY A 171 24.47 5.72 -9.73
C GLY A 171 24.08 7.07 -9.16
N VAL A 172 23.74 7.99 -10.06
CA VAL A 172 23.19 9.31 -9.69
C VAL A 172 21.69 9.15 -9.43
N PRO A 173 21.15 9.62 -8.30
CA PRO A 173 19.72 9.58 -8.01
C PRO A 173 18.87 10.11 -9.16
N ALA A 174 17.71 9.49 -9.43
CA ALA A 174 16.81 9.93 -10.50
C ALA A 174 16.14 11.29 -10.22
N SER A 175 16.10 11.70 -8.96
CA SER A 175 15.31 12.84 -8.50
C SER A 175 16.13 13.72 -7.56
N ASP A 176 16.20 15.01 -7.88
CA ASP A 176 16.71 16.05 -6.97
C ASP A 176 15.68 16.48 -5.90
N LYS A 177 14.45 15.96 -5.97
CA LYS A 177 13.44 16.25 -4.96
C LYS A 177 13.79 15.57 -3.64
N PRO A 178 13.56 16.24 -2.50
CA PRO A 178 13.74 15.61 -1.20
C PRO A 178 12.82 14.40 -1.08
N PRO A 179 13.26 13.34 -0.37
CA PRO A 179 12.44 12.16 -0.18
C PRO A 179 11.17 12.50 0.59
N ALA A 180 10.10 11.75 0.31
CA ALA A 180 8.84 11.93 1.01
C ALA A 180 9.00 11.71 2.51
N PHE A 181 9.92 10.82 2.91
CA PHE A 181 10.25 10.52 4.30
C PHE A 181 11.73 10.71 4.57
N ASP A 182 12.05 11.23 5.75
CA ASP A 182 13.42 11.26 6.24
C ASP A 182 13.78 9.94 6.97
N PRO A 183 15.08 9.63 7.15
CA PRO A 183 15.48 8.41 7.85
C PRO A 183 15.00 8.33 9.31
N GLN A 184 14.82 9.46 9.99
CA GLN A 184 14.41 9.51 11.39
C GLN A 184 12.94 9.13 11.54
N GLU A 185 12.09 9.50 10.58
CA GLU A 185 10.69 9.09 10.48
C GLU A 185 10.58 7.56 10.35
N ILE A 186 11.49 6.91 9.62
CA ILE A 186 11.55 5.45 9.52
C ILE A 186 11.99 4.83 10.84
N GLU A 187 12.99 5.40 11.51
CA GLU A 187 13.44 4.95 12.84
C GLU A 187 12.32 5.08 13.90
N LEU A 188 11.52 6.15 13.84
CA LEU A 188 10.35 6.34 14.70
C LEU A 188 9.31 5.24 14.49
N LEU A 189 8.95 4.95 13.24
CA LEU A 189 8.01 3.87 12.93
C LEU A 189 8.55 2.49 13.32
N ALA A 190 9.83 2.22 13.07
CA ALA A 190 10.46 0.97 13.43
C ALA A 190 10.43 0.77 14.95
N SER A 191 10.89 1.76 15.70
CA SER A 191 10.91 1.72 17.17
C SER A 191 9.51 1.56 17.77
N ALA A 192 8.51 2.27 17.23
CA ALA A 192 7.12 2.19 17.69
C ALA A 192 6.46 0.83 17.39
N SER A 193 6.99 0.07 16.44
CA SER A 193 6.49 -1.27 16.05
C SER A 193 7.35 -2.41 16.59
N GLY A 194 8.38 -2.11 17.38
CA GLY A 194 9.33 -3.11 17.89
C GLY A 194 10.35 -3.59 16.85
N TRP A 195 10.35 -3.04 15.64
CA TRP A 195 11.33 -3.32 14.60
C TRP A 195 12.62 -2.54 14.85
N ARG A 196 13.73 -3.04 14.30
CA ARG A 196 15.00 -2.33 14.30
C ARG A 196 15.42 -1.98 12.88
N LEU A 197 15.67 -0.69 12.63
CA LEU A 197 16.26 -0.21 11.39
C LEU A 197 17.79 -0.21 11.50
N GLU A 198 18.46 -0.79 10.51
CA GLU A 198 19.90 -0.69 10.31
C GLU A 198 20.19 -0.01 8.97
N ARG A 199 20.97 1.07 8.99
CA ARG A 199 21.28 1.86 7.80
C ARG A 199 22.75 1.72 7.43
N GLN A 200 23.01 1.25 6.22
CA GLN A 200 24.30 1.28 5.57
C GLN A 200 24.17 2.12 4.29
N ASP A 201 25.30 2.55 3.70
CA ASP A 201 25.33 3.53 2.60
C ASP A 201 24.32 3.23 1.48
N ARG A 202 24.20 1.96 1.09
CA ARG A 202 23.30 1.50 0.02
C ARG A 202 22.42 0.32 0.39
N CYS A 203 22.44 -0.09 1.66
CA CYS A 203 21.67 -1.24 2.13
C CYS A 203 21.00 -0.87 3.44
N TRP A 204 19.67 -0.76 3.41
CA TRP A 204 18.87 -0.52 4.61
C TRP A 204 18.19 -1.82 4.98
N SER A 205 18.22 -2.19 6.26
CA SER A 205 17.67 -3.45 6.76
C SER A 205 16.65 -3.19 7.86
N LEU A 206 15.49 -3.80 7.75
CA LEU A 206 14.45 -3.87 8.77
C LEU A 206 14.54 -5.24 9.42
N HIS A 207 14.84 -5.28 10.72
CA HIS A 207 14.88 -6.49 11.52
C HIS A 207 13.56 -6.62 12.28
N LEU A 208 12.92 -7.79 12.17
CA LEU A 208 11.66 -8.09 12.85
C LEU A 208 11.83 -7.97 14.38
N PRO A 209 10.73 -7.70 15.11
CA PRO A 209 10.74 -7.76 16.57
C PRO A 209 11.22 -9.14 17.07
N ALA A 210 12.06 -9.13 18.11
CA ALA A 210 12.58 -10.34 18.75
C ALA A 210 11.54 -11.06 19.62
#